data_AF-A0A286APT1-F1
#
_entry.id   AF-A0A286APT1-F1
#
_cell.length_a   1.000
_cell.length_b   1.000
_cell.length_c   1.000
_cell.angle_alpha   90.00
_cell.angle_beta   90.00
_cell.angle_gamma   90.00
#
_symmetry.space_group_name_H-M   'P 1'
#
loop_
_entity.id
_entity.type
_entity.pdbx_description
1 polymer ?
#
loop_
_entity_poly.entity_id
_entity_poly.type
_entity_poly.pdbx_seq_one_letter_code
_entity_poly.pdbx_strand_id
1 'polypeptide(L)'
;MPKGIPNPAAMYGIYPRAWGFEVSIVRNGTRYYKQFGRASYGGEEQALLQAQNWRDGVVRSVPPVPRRTRAEKLRINNTTGVSGVFCQVASGGRVRAWVAKTYIGQDEILRTDFPVNLVGEAAQALAIEERERQLERMAGLAKLHPAEETIRKSPPASHSELLAPKRSKSEIRRSTNSSGVSGVHFKAPNPGHPGYWLAITYTAGKGSVSKAFSIKEHGPEKAKLLAIEERERQLEQKLMSNTAPANDPLTIPFRQGAQQGARQHGLATAEARPQQ
;
A
#
# COMPACT_ATOMS: atom_id res chain seq x y z
N MET A 1 -18.41 11.25 -1.34
CA MET A 1 -18.84 9.85 -1.12
C MET A 1 -19.73 9.83 0.11
N PRO A 2 -21.01 9.46 -0.02
CA PRO A 2 -21.90 9.38 1.13
C PRO A 2 -21.40 8.32 2.12
N LYS A 3 -21.37 8.66 3.40
CA LYS A 3 -20.99 7.74 4.49
C LYS A 3 -22.10 6.68 4.62
N GLY A 4 -21.73 5.39 4.72
CA GLY A 4 -22.65 4.32 5.11
C GLY A 4 -23.04 3.30 4.03
N ILE A 5 -22.72 3.53 2.76
CA ILE A 5 -22.90 2.51 1.71
C ILE A 5 -21.59 1.73 1.59
N PRO A 6 -21.58 0.40 1.83
CA PRO A 6 -20.39 -0.43 1.61
C PRO A 6 -19.93 -0.31 0.16
N ASN A 7 -18.62 -0.18 -0.07
CA ASN A 7 -18.09 -0.21 -1.44
C ASN A 7 -18.52 -1.53 -2.12
N PRO A 8 -18.95 -1.48 -3.40
CA PRO A 8 -19.21 -2.71 -4.15
C PRO A 8 -17.94 -3.57 -4.19
N ALA A 9 -18.09 -4.88 -4.39
CA ALA A 9 -16.95 -5.79 -4.30
C ALA A 9 -15.80 -5.41 -5.25
N ALA A 10 -16.14 -4.93 -6.45
CA ALA A 10 -15.21 -4.41 -7.44
C ALA A 10 -14.38 -3.20 -6.97
N MET A 11 -14.82 -2.48 -5.93
CA MET A 11 -14.17 -1.28 -5.37
C MET A 11 -13.72 -1.48 -3.91
N TYR A 12 -13.74 -2.71 -3.39
CA TYR A 12 -13.26 -2.98 -2.03
C TYR A 12 -11.78 -2.58 -1.90
N GLY A 13 -11.48 -1.72 -0.93
CA GLY A 13 -10.12 -1.19 -0.74
C GLY A 13 -9.62 -0.30 -1.88
N ILE A 14 -10.44 0.01 -2.89
CA ILE A 14 -10.12 0.91 -4.01
C ILE A 14 -10.90 2.21 -3.85
N TYR A 15 -10.19 3.33 -3.97
CA TYR A 15 -10.73 4.67 -3.83
C TYR A 15 -10.50 5.44 -5.13
N PRO A 16 -11.57 5.93 -5.78
CA PRO A 16 -11.43 6.79 -6.95
C PRO A 16 -10.90 8.16 -6.53
N ARG A 17 -10.06 8.73 -7.39
CA ARG A 17 -9.41 10.03 -7.24
C ARG A 17 -9.49 10.80 -8.56
N ALA A 18 -9.36 12.12 -8.49
CA ALA A 18 -9.33 12.97 -9.68
C ALA A 18 -8.16 12.66 -10.64
N TRP A 19 -7.17 11.85 -10.26
CA TRP A 19 -6.05 11.45 -11.13
C TRP A 19 -6.07 9.95 -11.49
N GLY A 20 -6.98 9.15 -10.91
CA GLY A 20 -7.05 7.69 -11.09
C GLY A 20 -7.55 6.97 -9.86
N PHE A 21 -6.86 5.94 -9.43
CA PHE A 21 -7.29 5.07 -8.33
C PHE A 21 -6.20 4.88 -7.30
N GLU A 22 -6.62 4.76 -6.05
CA GLU A 22 -5.78 4.45 -4.91
C GLU A 22 -6.27 3.15 -4.29
N VAL A 23 -5.38 2.18 -4.08
CA VAL A 23 -5.70 0.97 -3.34
C VAL A 23 -5.07 1.07 -1.95
N SER A 24 -5.87 0.86 -0.91
CA SER A 24 -5.45 0.92 0.49
C SER A 24 -6.17 -0.16 1.29
N ILE A 25 -5.43 -1.20 1.69
CA ILE A 25 -5.93 -2.33 2.49
C ILE A 25 -5.11 -2.40 3.78
N VAL A 26 -5.75 -2.53 4.93
CA VAL A 26 -5.06 -2.72 6.22
C VAL A 26 -5.23 -4.16 6.67
N ARG A 27 -4.11 -4.84 6.96
CA ARG A 27 -4.08 -6.21 7.49
C ARG A 27 -3.06 -6.30 8.60
N ASN A 28 -3.49 -6.82 9.75
CA ASN A 28 -2.62 -7.09 10.91
C ASN A 28 -1.78 -5.86 11.34
N GLY A 29 -2.33 -4.65 11.19
CA GLY A 29 -1.64 -3.38 11.48
C GLY A 29 -0.79 -2.83 10.33
N THR A 30 -0.52 -3.62 9.28
CA THR A 30 0.22 -3.18 8.09
C THR A 30 -0.74 -2.63 7.03
N ARG A 31 -0.41 -1.45 6.49
CA ARG A 31 -1.15 -0.84 5.38
C ARG A 31 -0.48 -1.16 4.05
N TYR A 32 -1.19 -1.88 3.18
CA TYR A 32 -0.82 -2.12 1.79
C TYR A 32 -1.40 -1.01 0.93
N TYR A 33 -0.52 -0.22 0.33
CA TYR A 33 -0.89 1.01 -0.38
C TYR A 33 -0.26 1.07 -1.77
N LYS A 34 -1.05 1.38 -2.80
CA LYS A 34 -0.54 1.65 -4.15
C LYS A 34 -1.47 2.57 -4.94
N GLN A 35 -0.87 3.38 -5.82
CA GLN A 35 -1.57 4.34 -6.67
C GLN A 35 -1.53 3.92 -8.15
N PHE A 36 -2.63 4.13 -8.85
CA PHE A 36 -2.82 3.80 -10.26
C PHE A 36 -3.38 5.00 -11.03
N GLY A 37 -2.50 5.75 -11.68
CA GLY A 37 -2.88 6.97 -12.41
C GLY A 37 -3.38 6.66 -13.82
N ARG A 38 -4.45 7.36 -14.25
CA ARG A 38 -5.05 7.21 -15.59
C ARG A 38 -4.03 7.47 -16.69
N ALA A 39 -3.24 8.53 -16.52
CA ALA A 39 -2.20 8.89 -17.47
C ALA A 39 -1.07 7.83 -17.55
N SER A 40 -0.80 7.11 -16.46
CA SER A 40 0.23 6.08 -16.40
C SER A 40 -0.17 4.76 -17.06
N TYR A 41 -1.46 4.45 -17.10
CA TYR A 41 -1.96 3.18 -17.67
C TYR A 41 -2.79 3.38 -18.94
N GLY A 42 -2.86 4.60 -19.46
CA GLY A 42 -3.47 4.89 -20.74
C GLY A 42 -4.98 5.08 -20.73
N GLY A 43 -5.60 5.15 -19.56
CA GLY A 43 -7.03 5.39 -19.43
C GLY A 43 -7.55 5.09 -18.04
N GLU A 44 -8.84 5.36 -17.85
CA GLU A 44 -9.55 5.04 -16.61
C GLU A 44 -9.73 3.53 -16.43
N GLU A 45 -10.20 2.85 -17.48
CA GLU A 45 -10.44 1.40 -17.48
C GLU A 45 -9.17 0.61 -17.15
N GLN A 46 -8.07 0.92 -17.83
CA GLN A 46 -6.77 0.27 -17.59
C GLN A 46 -6.23 0.55 -16.18
N ALA A 47 -6.37 1.79 -15.68
CA ALA A 47 -5.94 2.11 -14.32
C ALA A 47 -6.78 1.38 -13.26
N LEU A 48 -8.10 1.22 -13.49
CA LEU A 48 -8.97 0.46 -12.61
C LEU A 48 -8.63 -1.03 -12.64
N LEU A 49 -8.41 -1.61 -13.82
CA LEU A 49 -8.06 -3.02 -13.99
C LEU A 49 -6.75 -3.36 -13.27
N GLN A 50 -5.74 -2.48 -13.40
CA GLN A 50 -4.47 -2.58 -12.67
C GLN A 50 -4.67 -2.51 -11.14
N ALA A 51 -5.53 -1.59 -10.69
CA ALA A 51 -5.86 -1.45 -9.27
C ALA A 51 -6.56 -2.70 -8.72
N GLN A 52 -7.50 -3.27 -9.47
CA GLN A 52 -8.23 -4.49 -9.12
C GLN A 52 -7.31 -5.71 -9.08
N ASN A 53 -6.48 -5.91 -10.11
CA ASN A 53 -5.54 -7.01 -10.16
C ASN A 53 -4.55 -6.96 -8.99
N TRP A 54 -3.97 -5.79 -8.71
CA TRP A 54 -3.06 -5.63 -7.59
C TRP A 54 -3.75 -5.84 -6.23
N ARG A 55 -4.97 -5.29 -6.05
CA ARG A 55 -5.80 -5.54 -4.86
C ARG A 55 -6.03 -7.02 -4.65
N ASP A 56 -6.43 -7.75 -5.69
CA ASP A 56 -6.74 -9.19 -5.59
C ASP A 56 -5.51 -10.01 -5.24
N GLY A 57 -4.35 -9.65 -5.80
CA GLY A 57 -3.06 -10.19 -5.40
C GLY A 57 -2.77 -9.98 -3.91
N VAL A 58 -2.97 -8.77 -3.38
CA VAL A 58 -2.79 -8.46 -1.95
C VAL A 58 -3.79 -9.24 -1.07
N VAL A 59 -5.07 -9.26 -1.45
CA VAL A 59 -6.11 -9.98 -0.70
C VAL A 59 -5.78 -11.47 -0.60
N ARG A 60 -5.36 -12.09 -1.71
CA ARG A 60 -5.04 -13.53 -1.73
C ARG A 60 -3.75 -13.85 -0.97
N SER A 61 -2.72 -13.02 -1.11
CA SER A 61 -1.42 -13.24 -0.45
C SER A 61 -1.40 -12.90 1.03
N VAL A 62 -2.23 -11.96 1.48
CA VAL A 62 -2.22 -11.46 2.87
C VAL A 62 -3.60 -11.62 3.52
N PRO A 63 -3.93 -12.83 4.02
CA PRO A 63 -5.19 -13.05 4.69
C PRO A 63 -5.30 -12.36 6.04
N PRO A 64 -6.52 -12.01 6.48
CA PRO A 64 -6.78 -11.64 7.88
C PRO A 64 -6.29 -12.72 8.84
N VAL A 65 -6.00 -12.31 10.09
CA VAL A 65 -5.64 -13.25 11.17
C VAL A 65 -6.66 -14.41 11.23
N PRO A 66 -6.23 -15.67 11.34
CA PRO A 66 -7.13 -16.79 11.59
C PRO A 66 -7.98 -16.56 12.84
N ARG A 67 -9.22 -17.08 12.84
CA ARG A 67 -10.11 -16.93 14.00
C ARG A 67 -9.51 -17.53 15.26
N ARG A 68 -8.83 -18.68 15.12
CA ARG A 68 -8.12 -19.38 16.19
C ARG A 68 -7.07 -18.50 16.85
N THR A 69 -6.13 -17.95 16.09
CA THR A 69 -5.08 -17.05 16.60
C THR A 69 -5.66 -15.84 17.35
N ARG A 70 -6.79 -15.30 16.86
CA ARG A 70 -7.47 -14.21 17.58
C ARG A 70 -8.09 -14.67 18.90
N ALA A 71 -8.64 -15.88 18.96
CA ALA A 71 -9.23 -16.44 20.17
C ALA A 71 -8.17 -16.86 21.21
N GLU A 72 -6.97 -17.26 20.75
CA GLU A 72 -5.83 -17.61 21.59
C GLU A 72 -5.14 -16.38 22.19
N LYS A 73 -5.32 -15.20 21.59
CA LYS A 73 -4.73 -13.95 22.08
C LYS A 73 -5.10 -13.71 23.55
N LEU A 74 -4.08 -13.71 24.41
CA LEU A 74 -4.22 -13.44 25.83
C LEU A 74 -4.69 -12.00 26.07
N ARG A 75 -5.63 -11.83 27.00
CA ARG A 75 -6.11 -10.52 27.43
C ARG A 75 -5.35 -10.09 28.68
N ILE A 76 -5.16 -8.79 28.85
CA ILE A 76 -4.44 -8.22 30.00
C ILE A 76 -5.05 -8.59 31.35
N ASN A 77 -6.37 -8.83 31.39
CA ASN A 77 -7.11 -9.21 32.58
C ASN A 77 -7.29 -10.73 32.73
N ASN A 78 -6.59 -11.54 31.93
CA ASN A 78 -6.64 -12.99 32.07
C ASN A 78 -5.69 -13.43 33.19
N THR A 79 -6.25 -14.03 34.22
CA THR A 79 -5.53 -14.53 35.40
C THR A 79 -5.14 -16.01 35.28
N THR A 80 -5.59 -16.70 34.24
CA THR A 80 -5.49 -18.16 34.09
C THR A 80 -4.36 -18.61 33.17
N GLY A 81 -3.74 -17.67 32.45
CA GLY A 81 -2.75 -17.95 31.40
C GLY A 81 -3.34 -18.42 30.07
N VAL A 82 -4.63 -18.77 30.03
CA VAL A 82 -5.31 -19.31 28.84
C VAL A 82 -6.55 -18.48 28.51
N SER A 83 -6.56 -17.87 27.32
CA SER A 83 -7.67 -17.04 26.86
C SER A 83 -8.93 -17.88 26.66
N GLY A 84 -10.04 -17.48 27.31
CA GLY A 84 -11.31 -18.21 27.26
C GLY A 84 -11.49 -19.23 28.41
N VAL A 85 -10.50 -19.38 29.28
CA VAL A 85 -10.62 -20.13 30.54
C VAL A 85 -10.72 -19.15 31.71
N PHE A 86 -11.72 -19.31 32.56
CA PHE A 86 -11.90 -18.50 33.78
C PHE A 86 -12.54 -19.31 34.90
N CYS A 87 -12.32 -18.86 36.14
CA CYS A 87 -12.95 -19.44 37.32
C CYS A 87 -14.28 -18.73 37.63
N GLN A 88 -15.30 -19.52 37.97
CA GLN A 88 -16.50 -19.01 38.63
C GLN A 88 -16.29 -19.08 40.14
N VAL A 89 -16.54 -17.97 40.82
CA VAL A 89 -16.34 -17.82 42.26
C VAL A 89 -17.71 -17.75 42.95
N ALA A 90 -17.87 -18.48 44.05
CA ALA A 90 -19.07 -18.40 44.89
C ALA A 90 -19.07 -17.13 45.76
N SER A 91 -20.19 -16.82 46.41
CA SER A 91 -20.37 -15.63 47.26
C SER A 91 -19.31 -15.48 48.35
N GLY A 92 -18.70 -16.59 48.79
CA GLY A 92 -17.62 -16.62 49.79
C GLY A 92 -16.19 -16.59 49.23
N GLY A 93 -15.98 -16.21 47.97
CA GLY A 93 -14.63 -16.10 47.38
C GLY A 93 -13.98 -17.42 46.98
N ARG A 94 -14.61 -18.56 47.26
CA ARG A 94 -14.12 -19.90 46.88
C ARG A 94 -14.44 -20.20 45.41
N VAL A 95 -13.49 -20.82 44.71
CA VAL A 95 -13.70 -21.27 43.33
C VAL A 95 -14.75 -22.38 43.31
N ARG A 96 -15.85 -22.14 42.58
CA ARG A 96 -16.96 -23.08 42.40
C ARG A 96 -16.72 -24.00 41.20
N ALA A 97 -16.25 -23.44 40.10
CA ALA A 97 -16.06 -24.17 38.85
C ALA A 97 -15.01 -23.49 37.97
N TRP A 98 -14.37 -24.28 37.11
CA TRP A 98 -13.57 -23.78 36.01
C TRP A 98 -14.37 -23.88 34.72
N VAL A 99 -14.29 -22.87 33.86
CA VAL A 99 -15.11 -22.79 32.65
C VAL A 99 -14.23 -22.61 31.43
N ALA A 100 -14.47 -23.43 30.41
CA ALA A 100 -13.94 -23.25 29.07
C ALA A 100 -15.04 -22.65 28.18
N LYS A 101 -14.76 -21.48 27.57
CA LYS A 101 -15.73 -20.78 26.71
C LYS A 101 -15.09 -20.27 25.41
N THR A 102 -15.73 -20.60 24.29
CA THR A 102 -15.26 -20.28 22.93
C THR A 102 -16.38 -19.81 22.02
N TYR A 103 -16.14 -18.78 21.21
CA TYR A 103 -17.08 -18.29 20.19
C TYR A 103 -16.69 -18.82 18.80
N ILE A 104 -17.44 -19.78 18.27
CA ILE A 104 -17.12 -20.51 17.01
C ILE A 104 -17.86 -19.95 15.81
N GLY A 105 -18.98 -19.27 15.99
CA GLY A 105 -19.80 -18.74 14.90
C GLY A 105 -20.40 -17.39 15.23
N GLN A 106 -21.22 -16.90 14.32
CA GLN A 106 -22.19 -15.87 14.64
C GLN A 106 -23.23 -16.57 15.52
N ASP A 107 -23.27 -16.19 16.80
CA ASP A 107 -24.16 -16.74 17.84
C ASP A 107 -23.92 -18.19 18.30
N GLU A 108 -22.91 -18.87 17.75
CA GLU A 108 -22.49 -20.20 18.22
C GLU A 108 -21.39 -20.11 19.28
N ILE A 109 -21.69 -20.62 20.48
CA ILE A 109 -20.79 -20.60 21.65
C ILE A 109 -20.63 -22.03 22.17
N LEU A 110 -19.38 -22.50 22.26
CA LEU A 110 -19.05 -23.69 23.04
C LEU A 110 -18.73 -23.27 24.46
N ARG A 111 -19.39 -23.91 25.43
CA ARG A 111 -19.18 -23.68 26.84
C ARG A 111 -19.29 -25.00 27.59
N THR A 112 -18.29 -25.26 28.43
CA THR A 112 -18.27 -26.42 29.32
C THR A 112 -17.79 -25.95 30.69
N ASP A 113 -18.54 -26.34 31.73
CA ASP A 113 -18.28 -25.97 33.11
C ASP A 113 -17.77 -27.22 33.86
N PHE A 114 -16.71 -27.08 34.65
CA PHE A 114 -16.06 -28.13 35.43
C PHE A 114 -16.14 -27.78 36.93
N PRO A 115 -17.16 -28.29 37.65
CA PRO A 115 -17.37 -27.95 39.05
C PRO A 115 -16.29 -28.55 39.96
N VAL A 116 -15.66 -27.70 40.79
CA VAL A 116 -14.56 -28.12 41.69
C VAL A 116 -15.04 -29.16 42.72
N ASN A 117 -16.30 -29.12 43.12
CA ASN A 117 -16.86 -30.12 44.04
C ASN A 117 -16.99 -31.53 43.43
N LEU A 118 -16.97 -31.67 42.11
CA LEU A 118 -17.07 -32.97 41.43
C LEU A 118 -15.71 -33.49 40.95
N VAL A 119 -14.88 -32.61 40.39
CA VAL A 119 -13.59 -32.97 39.75
C VAL A 119 -12.36 -32.51 40.55
N GLY A 120 -12.55 -31.80 41.65
CA GLY A 120 -11.45 -31.39 42.54
C GLY A 120 -10.46 -30.45 41.88
N GLU A 121 -9.18 -30.62 42.22
CA GLU A 121 -8.06 -29.81 41.72
C GLU A 121 -7.84 -29.97 40.21
N ALA A 122 -8.28 -31.09 39.61
CA ALA A 122 -8.17 -31.34 38.17
C ALA A 122 -9.09 -30.44 37.31
N ALA A 123 -10.05 -29.74 37.93
CA ALA A 123 -11.03 -28.90 37.23
C ALA A 123 -10.38 -27.86 36.28
N GLN A 124 -9.27 -27.24 36.71
CA GLN A 124 -8.56 -26.27 35.89
C GLN A 124 -7.93 -26.91 34.66
N ALA A 125 -7.25 -28.05 34.85
CA ALA A 125 -6.60 -28.77 33.76
C ALA A 125 -7.62 -29.25 32.72
N LEU A 126 -8.75 -29.80 33.17
CA LEU A 126 -9.85 -30.22 32.30
C LEU A 126 -10.43 -29.05 31.51
N ALA A 127 -10.57 -27.87 32.12
CA ALA A 127 -11.02 -26.68 31.41
C ALA A 127 -10.01 -26.19 30.36
N ILE A 128 -8.71 -26.35 30.60
CA ILE A 128 -7.67 -26.02 29.61
C ILE A 128 -7.70 -27.02 28.44
N GLU A 129 -7.77 -28.31 28.72
CA GLU A 129 -7.84 -29.35 27.68
C GLU A 129 -9.11 -29.21 26.82
N GLU A 130 -10.27 -28.99 27.46
CA GLU A 130 -11.52 -28.73 26.76
C GLU A 130 -11.44 -27.45 25.92
N ARG A 131 -10.74 -26.42 26.40
CA ARG A 131 -10.49 -25.21 25.61
C ARG A 131 -9.69 -25.51 24.34
N GLU A 132 -8.69 -26.39 24.40
CA GLU A 132 -7.94 -26.83 23.23
C GLU A 132 -8.86 -27.56 22.22
N ARG A 133 -9.69 -28.49 22.68
CA ARG A 133 -10.69 -29.18 21.83
C ARG A 133 -11.66 -28.18 21.17
N GLN A 134 -12.08 -27.15 21.89
CA GLN A 134 -12.93 -26.10 21.33
C GLN A 134 -12.20 -25.26 20.28
N LEU A 135 -10.89 -25.00 20.46
CA LEU A 135 -10.06 -24.28 19.48
C LEU A 135 -9.80 -25.10 18.21
N GLU A 136 -9.73 -26.42 18.30
CA GLU A 136 -9.60 -27.30 17.12
C GLU A 136 -10.80 -27.21 16.18
N ARG A 137 -12.00 -26.99 16.73
CA ARG A 137 -13.21 -26.75 15.94
C ARG A 137 -13.23 -25.36 15.27
N MET A 138 -12.33 -24.44 15.65
CA MET A 138 -12.27 -23.12 15.04
C MET A 138 -11.54 -23.15 13.69
N ALA A 139 -12.31 -23.06 12.60
CA ALA A 139 -11.79 -22.89 11.25
C ALA A 139 -12.02 -21.47 10.69
N GLY A 140 -11.23 -21.12 9.68
CA GLY A 140 -11.44 -19.92 8.86
C GLY A 140 -10.78 -18.62 9.36
N LEU A 141 -11.04 -17.54 8.60
CA LEU A 141 -10.41 -16.22 8.79
C LEU A 141 -11.28 -15.30 9.66
N ALA A 142 -10.66 -14.44 10.45
CA ALA A 142 -11.38 -13.53 11.33
C ALA A 142 -11.99 -12.37 10.54
N LYS A 143 -13.32 -12.19 10.67
CA LYS A 143 -14.12 -11.09 10.09
C LYS A 143 -13.72 -10.75 8.65
N LEU A 144 -14.17 -11.55 7.70
CA LEU A 144 -14.04 -11.22 6.28
C LEU A 144 -15.08 -10.17 5.88
N HIS A 145 -14.68 -9.21 5.05
CA HIS A 145 -15.65 -8.33 4.38
C HIS A 145 -16.33 -9.15 3.26
N PRO A 146 -17.64 -9.01 3.00
CA PRO A 146 -18.33 -9.81 1.97
C PRO A 146 -17.64 -9.75 0.59
N ALA A 147 -17.20 -8.56 0.19
CA ALA A 147 -16.41 -8.38 -1.03
C ALA A 147 -15.12 -9.20 -1.08
N GLU A 148 -14.45 -9.37 0.06
CA GLU A 148 -13.20 -10.13 0.14
C GLU A 148 -13.47 -11.63 -0.05
N GLU A 149 -14.56 -12.14 0.50
CA GLU A 149 -14.98 -13.52 0.26
C GLU A 149 -15.21 -13.79 -1.22
N THR A 150 -15.88 -12.87 -1.92
CA THR A 150 -16.06 -12.96 -3.37
C THR A 150 -14.71 -13.03 -4.08
N ILE A 151 -13.78 -12.12 -3.79
CA ILE A 151 -12.45 -12.08 -4.43
C ILE A 151 -11.66 -13.39 -4.21
N ARG A 152 -11.78 -13.99 -3.01
CA ARG A 152 -11.10 -15.25 -2.67
C ARG A 152 -11.73 -16.45 -3.36
N LYS A 153 -13.07 -16.51 -3.43
CA LYS A 153 -13.82 -17.60 -4.06
C LYS A 153 -13.74 -17.54 -5.59
N SER A 154 -13.66 -16.33 -6.15
CA SER A 154 -13.50 -16.13 -7.58
C SER A 154 -12.13 -16.62 -8.05
N PRO A 155 -12.05 -17.31 -9.21
CA PRO A 155 -10.79 -17.68 -9.83
C PRO A 155 -9.87 -16.46 -9.99
N PRO A 156 -8.54 -16.63 -10.00
CA PRO A 156 -7.65 -15.58 -10.43
C PRO A 156 -8.00 -15.19 -11.86
N ALA A 157 -8.58 -14.01 -12.00
CA ALA A 157 -8.94 -13.50 -13.29
C ALA A 157 -7.67 -13.37 -14.13
N SER A 158 -7.68 -13.97 -15.32
CA SER A 158 -6.59 -13.93 -16.32
C SER A 158 -6.47 -12.55 -16.97
N HIS A 159 -6.69 -11.46 -16.23
CA HIS A 159 -6.59 -10.11 -16.75
C HIS A 159 -5.17 -9.71 -17.10
N SER A 160 -4.16 -10.52 -16.74
CA SER A 160 -2.75 -10.24 -17.04
C SER A 160 -2.49 -9.95 -18.52
N GLU A 161 -3.21 -10.60 -19.43
CA GLU A 161 -3.08 -10.38 -20.88
C GLU A 161 -3.73 -9.07 -21.37
N LEU A 162 -4.67 -8.52 -20.60
CA LEU A 162 -5.38 -7.27 -20.92
C LEU A 162 -4.73 -6.02 -20.30
N LEU A 163 -3.73 -6.20 -19.43
CA LEU A 163 -3.08 -5.11 -18.71
C LEU A 163 -2.02 -4.45 -19.58
N ALA A 164 -2.27 -3.20 -19.96
CA ALA A 164 -1.23 -2.38 -20.57
C ALA A 164 -0.08 -2.14 -19.57
N PRO A 165 1.19 -2.21 -20.01
CA PRO A 165 2.32 -1.89 -19.16
C PRO A 165 2.25 -0.43 -18.70
N LYS A 166 2.86 -0.15 -17.55
CA LYS A 166 2.94 1.21 -17.03
C LYS A 166 3.76 2.07 -17.99
N ARG A 167 3.13 3.12 -18.52
CA ARG A 167 3.78 4.11 -19.40
C ARG A 167 4.93 4.78 -18.68
N SER A 168 6.02 5.01 -19.42
CA SER A 168 7.16 5.76 -18.89
C SER A 168 6.77 7.22 -18.66
N LYS A 169 7.49 7.95 -17.78
CA LYS A 169 7.28 9.40 -17.61
C LYS A 169 7.40 10.17 -18.93
N SER A 170 8.20 9.64 -19.86
CA SER A 170 8.47 10.23 -21.17
C SER A 170 7.29 10.07 -22.16
N GLU A 171 6.42 9.09 -21.96
CA GLU A 171 5.19 8.88 -22.76
C GLU A 171 3.98 9.63 -22.19
N ILE A 172 4.00 9.93 -20.88
CA ILE A 172 2.86 10.55 -20.21
C ILE A 172 2.75 12.01 -20.62
N ARG A 173 1.71 12.34 -21.40
CA ARG A 173 1.35 13.72 -21.73
C ARG A 173 0.66 14.39 -20.54
N ARG A 174 1.21 15.52 -20.07
CA ARG A 174 0.54 16.40 -19.08
C ARG A 174 -0.61 17.17 -19.74
N SER A 175 -1.69 17.41 -19.00
CA SER A 175 -2.88 18.15 -19.48
C SER A 175 -2.55 19.56 -19.97
N THR A 176 -1.59 20.21 -19.33
CA THR A 176 -1.09 21.56 -19.67
C THR A 176 -0.14 21.58 -20.87
N ASN A 177 0.04 20.45 -21.57
CA ASN A 177 0.85 20.38 -22.77
C ASN A 177 0.01 20.62 -24.03
N SER A 178 0.23 21.78 -24.64
CA SER A 178 -0.39 22.24 -25.90
C SER A 178 0.25 21.67 -27.17
N SER A 179 1.46 21.09 -27.08
CA SER A 179 2.13 20.51 -28.26
C SER A 179 1.47 19.23 -28.76
N GLY A 180 0.79 18.49 -27.87
CA GLY A 180 0.32 17.13 -28.12
C GLY A 180 1.35 16.03 -27.79
N VAL A 181 2.63 16.37 -27.62
CA VAL A 181 3.74 15.41 -27.45
C VAL A 181 4.41 15.61 -26.09
N SER A 182 4.57 14.52 -25.32
CA SER A 182 5.24 14.60 -24.02
C SER A 182 6.73 14.95 -24.18
N GLY A 183 7.21 15.92 -23.38
CA GLY A 183 8.56 16.46 -23.50
C GLY A 183 8.72 17.58 -24.53
N VAL A 184 7.65 17.99 -25.21
CA VAL A 184 7.66 19.19 -26.07
C VAL A 184 6.84 20.30 -25.41
N HIS A 185 7.45 21.48 -25.25
CA HIS A 185 6.86 22.60 -24.52
C HIS A 185 6.99 23.91 -25.27
N PHE A 186 5.93 24.71 -25.28
CA PHE A 186 6.02 26.11 -25.71
C PHE A 186 6.51 26.97 -24.55
N LYS A 187 7.53 27.80 -24.80
CA LYS A 187 8.03 28.81 -23.88
C LYS A 187 7.52 30.17 -24.35
N ALA A 188 6.81 30.84 -23.44
CA ALA A 188 6.04 32.05 -23.73
C ALA A 188 6.89 33.19 -24.30
N PRO A 189 6.28 34.11 -25.07
CA PRO A 189 6.95 35.28 -25.60
C PRO A 189 7.40 36.23 -24.48
N ASN A 190 8.53 36.90 -24.72
CA ASN A 190 9.01 38.02 -23.92
C ASN A 190 9.16 39.26 -24.84
N PRO A 191 9.31 40.49 -24.31
CA PRO A 191 9.36 41.73 -25.11
C PRO A 191 10.43 41.79 -26.23
N GLY A 192 11.41 40.87 -26.25
CA GLY A 192 12.42 40.75 -27.31
C GLY A 192 12.42 39.40 -28.06
N HIS A 193 11.49 38.50 -27.78
CA HIS A 193 11.47 37.16 -28.38
C HIS A 193 10.05 36.59 -28.47
N PRO A 194 9.56 36.16 -29.66
CA PRO A 194 8.18 35.69 -29.87
C PRO A 194 7.87 34.30 -29.24
N GLY A 195 8.73 33.82 -28.35
CA GLY A 195 8.69 32.48 -27.78
C GLY A 195 9.39 31.42 -28.63
N TYR A 196 9.56 30.22 -28.08
CA TYR A 196 10.19 29.08 -28.74
C TYR A 196 9.56 27.76 -28.32
N TRP A 197 9.71 26.75 -29.17
CA TRP A 197 9.37 25.36 -28.84
C TRP A 197 10.61 24.62 -28.34
N LEU A 198 10.47 23.88 -27.24
CA LEU A 198 11.56 23.16 -26.59
C LEU A 198 11.25 21.67 -26.57
N ALA A 199 12.15 20.87 -27.14
CA ALA A 199 12.19 19.42 -26.96
C ALA A 199 13.11 19.09 -25.77
N ILE A 200 12.66 18.26 -24.83
CA ILE A 200 13.47 17.83 -23.68
C ILE A 200 13.26 16.35 -23.37
N THR A 201 14.36 15.62 -23.15
CA THR A 201 14.39 14.20 -22.78
C THR A 201 15.29 13.98 -21.58
N TYR A 202 14.78 13.27 -20.57
CA TYR A 202 15.56 12.87 -19.40
C TYR A 202 16.05 11.42 -19.54
N THR A 203 17.35 11.23 -19.33
CA THR A 203 18.02 9.93 -19.33
C THR A 203 18.60 9.68 -17.94
N ALA A 204 18.21 8.57 -17.32
CA ALA A 204 18.64 8.23 -15.97
C ALA A 204 20.18 8.16 -15.89
N GLY A 205 20.77 8.84 -14.91
CA GLY A 205 22.23 8.88 -14.72
C GLY A 205 23.02 9.76 -15.69
N LYS A 206 22.43 10.21 -16.81
CA LYS A 206 23.10 11.04 -17.83
C LYS A 206 22.58 12.48 -17.93
N GLY A 207 21.52 12.81 -17.20
CA GLY A 207 20.91 14.15 -17.18
C GLY A 207 19.83 14.33 -18.24
N SER A 208 19.60 15.58 -18.67
CA SER A 208 18.59 15.93 -19.67
C SER A 208 19.23 16.47 -20.95
N VAL A 209 18.79 15.97 -22.09
CA VAL A 209 19.08 16.55 -23.41
C VAL A 209 17.92 17.45 -23.80
N SER A 210 18.21 18.66 -24.26
CA SER A 210 17.18 19.60 -24.69
C SER A 210 17.62 20.43 -25.89
N LYS A 211 16.67 20.82 -26.74
CA LYS A 211 16.92 21.70 -27.89
C LYS A 211 15.71 22.61 -28.14
N ALA A 212 15.99 23.89 -28.37
CA ALA A 212 14.99 24.93 -28.58
C ALA A 212 14.95 25.36 -30.05
N PHE A 213 13.75 25.70 -30.51
CA PHE A 213 13.48 26.16 -31.88
C PHE A 213 12.68 27.46 -31.81
N SER A 214 13.30 28.56 -32.25
CA SER A 214 12.71 29.90 -32.14
C SER A 214 11.56 30.10 -33.12
N ILE A 215 10.46 30.69 -32.65
CA ILE A 215 9.37 31.12 -33.53
C ILE A 215 9.83 32.23 -34.48
N LYS A 216 10.80 33.06 -34.07
CA LYS A 216 11.31 34.17 -34.88
C LYS A 216 11.97 33.67 -36.17
N GLU A 217 12.65 32.52 -36.09
CA GLU A 217 13.45 31.97 -37.18
C GLU A 217 12.65 31.03 -38.08
N HIS A 218 11.78 30.21 -37.50
CA HIS A 218 11.10 29.15 -38.25
C HIS A 218 9.60 29.41 -38.45
N GLY A 219 9.01 30.36 -37.71
CA GLY A 219 7.56 30.49 -37.59
C GLY A 219 6.96 29.48 -36.60
N PRO A 220 5.72 29.70 -36.13
CA PRO A 220 5.13 28.99 -35.01
C PRO A 220 4.92 27.48 -35.29
N GLU A 221 4.38 27.14 -36.46
CA GLU A 221 4.09 25.75 -36.83
C GLU A 221 5.36 24.96 -37.13
N LYS A 222 6.29 25.53 -37.89
CA LYS A 222 7.55 24.85 -38.24
C LYS A 222 8.45 24.65 -37.02
N ALA A 223 8.53 25.64 -36.11
CA ALA A 223 9.27 25.49 -34.86
C ALA A 223 8.68 24.36 -33.98
N LYS A 224 7.34 24.20 -33.98
CA LYS A 224 6.68 23.10 -33.28
C LYS A 224 7.02 21.75 -33.90
N LEU A 225 6.94 21.62 -35.23
CA LEU A 225 7.28 20.39 -35.95
C LEU A 225 8.72 19.96 -35.70
N LEU A 226 9.67 20.88 -35.82
CA LEU A 226 11.09 20.62 -35.54
C LEU A 226 11.32 20.16 -34.10
N ALA A 227 10.59 20.71 -33.13
CA ALA A 227 10.66 20.27 -31.74
C ALA A 227 10.09 18.85 -31.54
N ILE A 228 9.07 18.46 -32.31
CA ILE A 228 8.51 17.10 -32.28
C ILE A 228 9.50 16.10 -32.90
N GLU A 229 10.05 16.40 -34.07
CA GLU A 229 11.05 15.55 -34.75
C GLU A 229 12.30 15.36 -33.89
N GLU A 230 12.81 16.44 -33.29
CA GLU A 230 13.96 16.34 -32.38
C GLU A 230 13.63 15.52 -31.13
N ARG A 231 12.39 15.61 -30.62
CA ARG A 231 11.96 14.78 -29.49
C ARG A 231 11.94 13.30 -29.85
N GLU A 232 11.47 12.94 -31.04
CA GLU A 232 11.50 11.55 -31.54
C GLU A 232 12.95 11.04 -31.62
N ARG A 233 13.85 11.83 -32.20
CA ARG A 233 15.28 11.51 -32.26
C ARG A 233 15.90 11.30 -30.86
N GLN A 234 15.57 12.14 -29.89
CA GLN A 234 16.07 11.99 -28.52
C GLN A 234 15.55 10.71 -27.84
N LEU A 235 14.31 10.29 -28.15
CA LEU A 235 13.73 9.05 -27.64
C LEU A 235 14.37 7.81 -28.27
N GLU A 236 14.63 7.83 -29.58
CA GLU A 236 15.37 6.78 -30.29
C GLU A 236 16.78 6.60 -29.71
N GLN A 237 17.52 7.71 -29.56
CA GLN A 237 18.86 7.67 -28.96
C GLN A 237 18.84 7.10 -27.54
N LYS A 238 17.83 7.48 -26.74
CA LYS A 238 17.64 6.93 -25.40
C LYS A 238 17.40 5.42 -25.45
N LEU A 239 16.54 4.95 -26.36
CA LEU A 239 16.24 3.52 -26.54
C LEU A 239 17.49 2.73 -26.94
N MET A 240 18.27 3.24 -27.90
CA MET A 240 19.54 2.63 -28.33
C MET A 240 20.54 2.56 -27.17
N SER A 241 20.68 3.64 -26.39
CA SER A 241 21.60 3.70 -25.25
C SER A 241 21.23 2.79 -24.09
N ASN A 242 19.94 2.44 -23.94
CA ASN A 242 19.44 1.49 -22.94
C ASN A 242 19.60 0.03 -23.39
N THR A 243 19.77 -0.23 -24.68
CA THR A 243 19.85 -1.58 -25.27
C THR A 243 21.29 -2.07 -25.41
N ALA A 244 22.29 -1.19 -25.30
CA ALA A 244 23.69 -1.58 -25.24
C ALA A 244 23.97 -2.36 -23.94
N PRO A 245 24.50 -3.59 -23.99
CA PRO A 245 24.81 -4.35 -22.79
C PRO A 245 25.88 -3.60 -21.98
N ALA A 246 25.62 -3.45 -20.69
CA ALA A 246 26.58 -2.95 -19.73
C ALA A 246 27.71 -3.99 -19.56
N ASN A 247 28.73 -3.92 -20.42
CA ASN A 247 30.06 -4.43 -20.06
C ASN A 247 30.70 -3.43 -19.10
N ASP A 248 30.42 -3.58 -17.80
CA ASP A 248 31.43 -3.83 -16.75
C ASP A 248 30.75 -3.79 -15.36
N PRO A 249 31.09 -4.70 -14.42
CA PRO A 249 30.52 -4.73 -13.09
C PRO A 249 31.31 -3.86 -12.11
N LEU A 250 30.71 -3.66 -10.93
CA LEU A 250 31.31 -3.13 -9.69
C LEU A 250 31.32 -1.59 -9.55
N THR A 251 30.25 -1.06 -8.95
CA THR A 251 30.32 -0.33 -7.66
C THR A 251 28.90 0.04 -7.22
N ILE A 252 28.36 -0.70 -6.26
CA ILE A 252 27.16 -0.31 -5.52
C ILE A 252 27.63 0.24 -4.18
N PRO A 253 27.52 1.55 -3.87
CA PRO A 253 27.62 1.98 -2.48
C PRO A 253 26.30 1.62 -1.78
N PHE A 254 26.37 0.53 -1.03
CA PHE A 254 25.39 0.08 -0.05
C PHE A 254 25.16 1.19 0.98
N ARG A 255 24.00 1.86 0.94
CA ARG A 255 23.60 2.86 1.94
C ARG A 255 22.75 2.17 3.01
N GLN A 256 23.41 1.55 3.98
CA GLN A 256 22.77 1.16 5.24
C GLN A 256 22.40 2.42 6.02
N GLY A 257 21.10 2.60 6.27
CA GLY A 257 20.62 3.56 7.25
C GLY A 257 20.88 3.02 8.66
N ALA A 258 21.62 3.77 9.46
CA ALA A 258 21.62 3.66 10.90
C ALA A 258 20.99 4.93 11.49
N GLN A 259 19.78 4.78 12.03
CA GLN A 259 19.20 5.68 13.01
C GLN A 259 19.84 5.39 14.37
N GLN A 260 20.29 6.45 15.06
CA GLN A 260 20.42 6.68 16.52
C GLN A 260 21.33 7.92 16.62
N GLY A 261 20.99 9.05 17.23
CA GLY A 261 20.09 9.34 18.33
C GLY A 261 20.91 10.18 19.31
N ALA A 262 20.78 11.51 19.30
CA ALA A 262 21.16 12.38 20.42
C ALA A 262 20.71 13.82 20.13
N ARG A 263 19.52 14.16 20.65
CA ARG A 263 19.23 15.55 21.04
C ARG A 263 20.14 15.88 22.21
N GLN A 264 20.97 16.90 22.08
CA GLN A 264 21.51 17.60 23.24
C GLN A 264 21.06 19.05 23.21
N HIS A 265 20.44 19.41 24.32
CA HIS A 265 19.98 20.73 24.71
C HIS A 265 21.17 21.68 24.80
N GLY A 266 21.11 22.79 24.06
CA GLY A 266 21.94 23.97 24.36
C GLY A 266 21.34 24.68 25.56
N LEU A 267 21.88 24.40 26.75
CA LEU A 267 21.69 25.21 27.94
C LEU A 267 22.56 26.46 27.82
N ALA A 268 21.92 27.61 28.04
CA ALA A 268 22.53 28.92 28.12
C ALA A 268 23.54 28.99 29.28
N THR A 269 24.74 29.46 28.99
CA THR A 269 25.68 29.98 29.99
C THR A 269 25.71 31.49 29.87
N ALA A 270 25.21 32.14 30.92
CA ALA A 270 25.45 33.52 31.25
C ALA A 270 26.83 33.65 31.92
N GLU A 271 27.56 34.70 31.55
CA GLU A 271 28.66 35.37 32.27
C GLU A 271 29.36 36.28 31.23
N ALA A 272 29.94 37.43 31.51
CA ALA A 272 29.86 38.43 32.56
C ALA A 272 30.62 39.64 31.98
N ARG A 273 30.25 40.85 32.39
CA ARG A 273 30.89 42.12 31.99
C ARG A 273 32.41 42.10 32.20
N PRO A 274 33.15 42.96 31.48
CA PRO A 274 34.19 43.75 32.11
C PRO A 274 33.78 45.24 32.16
N GLN A 275 34.20 45.84 33.26
CA GLN A 275 34.16 47.26 33.54
C GLN A 275 35.10 48.01 32.58
N GLN A 276 34.68 49.17 32.12
CA GLN A 276 35.38 50.46 32.23
C GLN A 276 34.36 51.59 32.03
#